data_AF-A0A7Y6YI52-F1
#
_entry.id   AF-A0A7Y6YI52-F1
#
_cell.length_a   1.000
_cell.length_b   1.000
_cell.length_c   1.000
_cell.angle_alpha   90.00
_cell.angle_beta   90.00
_cell.angle_gamma   90.00
#
_symmetry.space_group_name_H-M   'P 1'
#
loop_
_entity.id
_entity.type
_entity.pdbx_description
1 polymer ?
#
loop_
_entity_poly.entity_id
_entity_poly.type
_entity_poly.pdbx_seq_one_letter_code
_entity_poly.pdbx_strand_id
1 'polypeptide(L)'
;MRKLLYISLFSAILIAAFGCRRDDAFTRRSVNLGFSADTIFLDTVFTQVGSSTRTLKVFNPTNEDIYIDRISLGRGNGSFYRLNVNGIPTKNIEDVELLASDSIVIRIEVTADVTTANELLYTDSIIFNTLGNIQDVDLVTLARDAHFYYPTNVLIIPQPAPFPDIRIPYSVLDCNEIWGTDKPHVIYGYAVVDSGCVLTVQPGTEVHFHSGSGLWVTSGARVEMDPNNTGHIENNPIIIQGDRLEPVYENIAGQWGGVLGGIFIQNGSHGNVIRNTIIKNANIGLRVDSTDAANQNLLLENVQVLNHSRVGIYGGYANIQGDNVVVGDCGIYGLYALGGNYQFRHSTFANYTLGGRSTPTIGLFNYFEPTPGTRIVREVESATFENSIVYGNRLVEFGVGLETSGNLNFLFSDCFLRISENPDDGAFDRNDPSLFDNCVLNVDPEFIDVQNFNYGLDSISTALDIGDVNVAQQVPTDILKVSRTSSPDLGAYERQ
;
A
#
# COMPACT_ATOMS: atom_id res chain seq x y z
N MET A 1 76.80 31.15 -41.59
CA MET A 1 76.51 29.71 -41.41
C MET A 1 76.55 29.28 -39.94
N ARG A 2 77.62 29.58 -39.18
CA ARG A 2 77.72 29.21 -37.74
C ARG A 2 76.58 29.75 -36.84
N LYS A 3 76.10 30.98 -37.07
CA LYS A 3 74.96 31.57 -36.32
C LYS A 3 73.59 30.92 -36.61
N LEU A 4 73.34 30.45 -37.85
CA LEU A 4 72.10 29.72 -38.17
C LEU A 4 72.07 28.33 -37.53
N LEU A 5 73.24 27.70 -37.37
CA LEU A 5 73.37 26.39 -36.73
C LEU A 5 73.05 26.46 -35.23
N TYR A 6 73.48 27.51 -34.54
CA TYR A 6 73.12 27.73 -33.14
C TYR A 6 71.64 28.05 -32.94
N ILE A 7 71.00 28.78 -33.87
CA ILE A 7 69.56 29.05 -33.81
C ILE A 7 68.75 27.77 -34.06
N SER A 8 69.16 26.95 -35.04
CA SER A 8 68.53 25.64 -35.30
C SER A 8 68.67 24.68 -34.12
N LEU A 9 69.84 24.64 -33.48
CA LEU A 9 70.08 23.79 -32.32
C LEU A 9 69.30 24.27 -31.08
N PHE A 10 69.19 25.58 -30.89
CA PHE A 10 68.41 26.17 -29.80
C PHE A 10 66.90 25.97 -29.99
N SER A 11 66.39 26.10 -31.22
CA SER A 11 65.00 25.77 -31.56
C SER A 11 64.68 24.27 -31.40
N ALA A 12 65.61 23.39 -31.75
CA ALA A 12 65.44 21.94 -31.54
C ALA A 12 65.41 21.57 -30.04
N ILE A 13 66.24 22.22 -29.21
CA ILE A 13 66.23 22.04 -27.76
C ILE A 13 64.95 22.61 -27.13
N LEU A 14 64.43 23.74 -27.64
CA LEU A 14 63.16 24.32 -27.18
C LEU A 14 61.96 23.41 -27.51
N ILE A 15 61.94 22.79 -28.70
CA ILE A 15 60.87 21.87 -29.11
C ILE A 15 60.95 20.56 -28.28
N ALA A 16 62.15 20.10 -27.92
CA ALA A 16 62.33 18.94 -27.05
C ALA A 16 61.95 19.21 -25.58
N ALA A 17 62.06 20.46 -25.11
CA ALA A 17 61.75 20.85 -23.72
C ALA A 17 60.24 21.01 -23.44
N PHE A 18 59.40 21.14 -24.48
CA PHE A 18 57.93 21.20 -24.35
C PHE A 18 57.23 19.84 -24.53
N GLY A 19 57.99 18.75 -24.69
CA GLY A 19 57.48 17.39 -24.78
C GLY A 19 57.25 16.69 -23.44
N CYS A 20 56.75 17.40 -22.42
CA CYS A 20 56.35 16.76 -21.17
C CYS A 20 54.90 16.31 -21.31
N ARG A 21 54.69 15.12 -21.89
CA ARG A 21 53.40 14.44 -21.78
C ARG A 21 53.30 13.95 -20.34
N ARG A 22 52.34 14.46 -19.56
CA ARG A 22 51.98 13.82 -18.29
C ARG A 22 51.53 12.41 -18.64
N ASP A 23 52.26 11.42 -18.15
CA ASP A 23 51.68 10.09 -17.99
C ASP A 23 50.66 10.26 -16.87
N ASP A 24 49.41 10.50 -17.26
CA ASP A 24 48.26 10.52 -16.35
C ASP A 24 48.09 9.10 -15.80
N ALA A 25 48.79 8.82 -14.70
CA ALA A 25 48.75 7.53 -14.05
C ALA A 25 47.44 7.44 -13.26
N PHE A 26 46.47 6.72 -13.83
CA PHE A 26 45.24 6.38 -13.13
C PHE A 26 45.55 5.66 -11.81
N THR A 27 44.98 6.17 -10.71
CA THR A 27 45.18 5.62 -9.38
C THR A 27 43.99 4.78 -8.93
N ARG A 28 44.25 3.70 -8.18
CA ARG A 28 43.20 2.91 -7.51
C ARG A 28 43.07 3.42 -6.08
N ARG A 29 41.90 3.96 -5.75
CA ARG A 29 41.57 4.47 -4.42
C ARG A 29 40.08 4.39 -4.17
N SER A 30 39.71 4.38 -2.89
CA SER A 30 38.31 4.51 -2.48
C SER A 30 37.83 5.93 -2.79
N VAL A 31 36.75 6.05 -3.57
CA VAL A 31 36.14 7.34 -3.97
C VAL A 31 34.63 7.25 -3.84
N ASN A 32 34.00 8.30 -3.33
CA ASN A 32 32.55 8.45 -3.43
C ASN A 32 32.23 9.13 -4.77
N LEU A 33 31.75 8.35 -5.74
CA LEU A 33 31.37 8.84 -7.07
C LEU A 33 30.08 9.67 -6.97
N GLY A 34 29.97 10.70 -7.81
CA GLY A 34 28.73 11.45 -7.99
C GLY A 34 27.87 10.81 -9.07
N PHE A 35 26.55 10.81 -8.92
CA PHE A 35 25.61 10.29 -9.91
C PHE A 35 24.61 11.37 -10.32
N SER A 36 24.19 11.37 -11.59
CA SER A 36 23.14 12.29 -12.05
C SER A 36 21.74 11.93 -11.55
N ALA A 37 21.56 10.69 -11.07
CA ALA A 37 20.34 10.18 -10.48
C ALA A 37 20.68 9.03 -9.53
N ASP A 38 19.86 8.86 -8.52
CA ASP A 38 19.80 7.76 -7.55
C ASP A 38 18.96 6.58 -8.06
N THR A 39 17.94 6.86 -8.89
CA THR A 39 17.12 5.84 -9.55
C THR A 39 16.90 6.17 -11.03
N ILE A 40 16.98 5.16 -11.90
CA ILE A 40 16.68 5.26 -13.32
C ILE A 40 15.43 4.43 -13.65
N PHE A 41 14.39 5.11 -14.11
CA PHE A 41 13.18 4.49 -14.64
C PHE A 41 13.29 4.33 -16.16
N LEU A 42 13.09 3.10 -16.66
CA LEU A 42 13.02 2.81 -18.09
C LEU A 42 11.58 2.52 -18.50
N ASP A 43 11.21 2.99 -19.70
CA ASP A 43 9.86 2.85 -20.24
C ASP A 43 9.53 1.37 -20.53
N THR A 44 8.23 1.07 -20.57
CA THR A 44 7.66 -0.24 -20.88
C THR A 44 8.28 -0.85 -22.14
N VAL A 45 8.65 -2.13 -22.08
CA VAL A 45 9.12 -2.83 -23.27
C VAL A 45 7.91 -3.44 -23.98
N PHE A 46 7.53 -2.85 -25.11
CA PHE A 46 6.57 -3.48 -26.00
C PHE A 46 7.20 -4.75 -26.57
N THR A 47 6.40 -5.80 -26.68
CA THR A 47 6.81 -7.08 -27.27
C THR A 47 7.59 -6.84 -28.58
N GLN A 48 8.81 -7.39 -28.64
CA GLN A 48 9.73 -7.39 -29.79
C GLN A 48 10.54 -6.10 -30.10
N VAL A 49 10.40 -5.00 -29.35
CA VAL A 49 11.23 -3.79 -29.54
C VAL A 49 11.82 -3.37 -28.19
N GLY A 50 13.16 -3.26 -28.07
CA GLY A 50 13.83 -2.81 -26.85
C GLY A 50 13.36 -1.42 -26.39
N SER A 51 13.50 -1.11 -25.10
CA SER A 51 13.06 0.18 -24.53
C SER A 51 13.79 1.38 -25.12
N SER A 52 13.30 2.58 -24.79
CA SER A 52 14.09 3.81 -24.90
C SER A 52 15.38 3.69 -24.08
N THR A 53 16.51 4.12 -24.66
CA THR A 53 17.81 4.14 -23.98
C THR A 53 17.85 5.29 -22.98
N ARG A 54 18.09 5.00 -21.69
CA ARG A 54 18.30 6.03 -20.65
C ARG A 54 19.80 6.26 -20.40
N THR A 55 20.15 7.41 -19.85
CA THR A 55 21.54 7.79 -19.57
C THR A 55 21.76 8.11 -18.11
N LEU A 56 22.82 7.56 -17.54
CA LEU A 56 23.37 7.90 -16.23
C LEU A 56 24.74 8.55 -16.43
N LYS A 57 24.98 9.71 -15.82
CA LYS A 57 26.32 10.29 -15.72
C LYS A 57 26.92 9.94 -14.37
N VAL A 58 28.18 9.50 -14.41
CA VAL A 58 28.97 9.15 -13.22
C VAL A 58 30.14 10.11 -13.17
N PHE A 59 30.28 10.84 -12.08
CA PHE A 59 31.23 11.92 -11.90
C PHE A 59 32.35 11.49 -10.95
N ASN A 60 33.59 11.83 -11.31
CA ASN A 60 34.72 11.79 -10.40
C ASN A 60 34.88 13.17 -9.75
N PRO A 61 34.53 13.33 -8.46
CA PRO A 61 34.66 14.62 -7.78
C PRO A 61 36.11 14.96 -7.40
N THR A 62 37.06 14.04 -7.61
CA THR A 62 38.46 14.26 -7.25
C THR A 62 39.22 15.01 -8.35
N ASN A 63 40.42 15.47 -8.01
CA ASN A 63 41.34 16.15 -8.93
C ASN A 63 42.42 15.19 -9.49
N GLU A 64 42.21 13.89 -9.40
CA GLU A 64 43.11 12.83 -9.88
C GLU A 64 42.35 11.90 -10.82
N ASP A 65 43.04 11.32 -11.79
CA ASP A 65 42.49 10.29 -12.67
C ASP A 65 42.39 8.97 -11.91
N ILE A 66 41.23 8.33 -11.93
CA ILE A 66 40.95 7.13 -11.12
C ILE A 66 40.49 5.94 -11.96
N TYR A 67 40.76 4.74 -11.45
CA TYR A 67 40.07 3.53 -11.88
C TYR A 67 38.81 3.31 -11.04
N ILE A 68 37.69 3.05 -11.70
CA ILE A 68 36.57 2.30 -11.10
C ILE A 68 36.89 0.83 -11.28
N ASP A 69 37.12 0.11 -10.17
CA ASP A 69 37.55 -1.28 -10.20
C ASP A 69 36.52 -2.17 -10.91
N ARG A 70 35.22 -1.91 -10.67
CA ARG A 70 34.14 -2.66 -11.33
C ARG A 70 32.86 -1.87 -11.46
N ILE A 71 32.19 -2.01 -12.60
CA ILE A 71 30.81 -1.60 -12.85
C ILE A 71 30.03 -2.83 -13.29
N SER A 72 29.01 -3.22 -12.53
CA SER A 72 28.27 -4.47 -12.78
C SER A 72 26.79 -4.35 -12.45
N LEU A 73 25.93 -5.11 -13.13
CA LEU A 73 24.54 -5.27 -12.74
C LEU A 73 24.42 -6.17 -11.50
N GLY A 74 23.55 -5.80 -10.55
CA GLY A 74 23.35 -6.52 -9.28
C GLY A 74 22.86 -7.96 -9.47
N ARG A 75 21.96 -8.19 -10.43
CA ARG A 75 21.51 -9.53 -10.85
C ARG A 75 22.48 -10.23 -11.83
N GLY A 76 23.62 -9.61 -12.13
CA GLY A 76 24.67 -10.16 -12.99
C GLY A 76 24.17 -10.56 -14.37
N ASN A 77 24.55 -11.75 -14.84
CA ASN A 77 24.17 -12.24 -16.17
C ASN A 77 22.66 -12.48 -16.33
N GLY A 78 21.95 -12.76 -15.23
CA GLY A 78 20.50 -12.94 -15.21
C GLY A 78 19.71 -11.65 -15.40
N SER A 79 20.38 -10.50 -15.40
CA SER A 79 19.69 -9.22 -15.55
C SER A 79 19.07 -9.02 -16.93
N PHE A 80 17.84 -8.53 -17.01
CA PHE A 80 17.25 -8.06 -18.29
C PHE A 80 17.77 -6.68 -18.72
N TYR A 81 18.59 -6.01 -17.89
CA TYR A 81 19.28 -4.78 -18.28
C TYR A 81 20.56 -5.06 -19.08
N ARG A 82 20.91 -4.09 -19.91
CA ARG A 82 22.18 -3.99 -20.63
C ARG A 82 22.75 -2.61 -20.41
N LEU A 83 24.04 -2.58 -20.09
CA LEU A 83 24.78 -1.34 -19.95
C LEU A 83 25.62 -1.12 -21.19
N ASN A 84 25.85 0.14 -21.53
CA ASN A 84 26.90 0.55 -22.44
C ASN A 84 27.71 1.64 -21.74
N VAL A 85 28.91 1.27 -21.30
CA VAL A 85 29.84 2.12 -20.55
C VAL A 85 30.86 2.66 -21.55
N ASN A 86 30.85 3.96 -21.81
CA ASN A 86 31.77 4.62 -22.77
C ASN A 86 31.85 3.96 -24.16
N GLY A 87 30.73 3.43 -24.67
CA GLY A 87 30.66 2.78 -25.97
C GLY A 87 30.82 1.26 -25.93
N ILE A 88 31.13 0.67 -24.77
CA ILE A 88 31.34 -0.77 -24.59
C ILE A 88 30.07 -1.42 -24.00
N PRO A 89 29.33 -2.25 -24.76
CA PRO A 89 28.21 -3.01 -24.25
C PRO A 89 28.66 -4.05 -23.22
N THR A 90 28.03 -4.08 -22.05
CA THR A 90 28.43 -4.95 -20.94
C THR A 90 27.31 -5.15 -19.91
N LYS A 91 27.46 -6.19 -19.07
CA LYS A 91 26.76 -6.34 -17.79
C LYS A 91 27.72 -6.32 -16.60
N ASN A 92 29.02 -6.40 -16.88
CA ASN A 92 30.12 -6.40 -15.92
C ASN A 92 31.40 -5.94 -16.65
N ILE A 93 31.99 -4.84 -16.21
CA ILE A 93 33.26 -4.32 -16.73
C ILE A 93 34.16 -3.95 -15.57
N GLU A 94 35.45 -4.19 -15.75
CA GLU A 94 36.51 -3.92 -14.76
C GLU A 94 37.46 -2.84 -15.29
N ASP A 95 38.20 -2.22 -14.37
CA ASP A 95 39.24 -1.24 -14.68
C ASP A 95 38.76 -0.08 -15.59
N VAL A 96 37.63 0.54 -15.24
CA VAL A 96 37.07 1.67 -16.01
C VAL A 96 37.79 2.96 -15.66
N GLU A 97 38.43 3.57 -16.66
CA GLU A 97 39.14 4.84 -16.56
C GLU A 97 38.16 6.02 -16.44
N LEU A 98 38.37 6.89 -15.44
CA LEU A 98 37.59 8.10 -15.23
C LEU A 98 38.50 9.27 -14.83
N LEU A 99 38.56 10.29 -15.68
CA LEU A 99 39.46 11.44 -15.53
C LEU A 99 39.11 12.33 -14.33
N ALA A 100 40.09 13.09 -13.86
CA ALA A 100 39.98 14.09 -12.80
C ALA A 100 38.88 15.12 -13.12
N SER A 101 37.93 15.30 -12.19
CA SER A 101 36.85 16.28 -12.30
C SER A 101 35.98 16.12 -13.57
N ASP A 102 35.96 14.93 -14.15
CA ASP A 102 35.20 14.61 -15.35
C ASP A 102 34.07 13.59 -15.05
N SER A 103 33.35 13.20 -16.09
CA SER A 103 32.26 12.23 -16.03
C SER A 103 32.30 11.23 -17.17
N ILE A 104 31.82 10.02 -16.91
CA ILE A 104 31.48 9.04 -17.93
C ILE A 104 29.97 8.96 -18.12
N VAL A 105 29.56 8.48 -19.29
CA VAL A 105 28.15 8.25 -19.61
C VAL A 105 27.91 6.76 -19.73
N ILE A 106 26.95 6.27 -18.95
CA ILE A 106 26.42 4.91 -19.03
C ILE A 106 25.05 4.99 -19.70
N ARG A 107 24.90 4.29 -20.82
CA ARG A 107 23.60 4.07 -21.46
C ARG A 107 23.00 2.79 -20.94
N ILE A 108 21.71 2.81 -20.66
CA ILE A 108 20.97 1.74 -19.99
C ILE A 108 19.79 1.38 -20.88
N GLU A 109 19.67 0.10 -21.19
CA GLU A 109 18.60 -0.47 -22.00
C GLU A 109 18.05 -1.72 -21.31
N VAL A 110 16.78 -2.02 -21.51
CA VAL A 110 16.15 -3.26 -21.03
C VAL A 110 15.71 -4.11 -22.22
N THR A 111 15.84 -5.42 -22.10
CA THR A 111 15.45 -6.37 -23.14
C THR A 111 13.95 -6.65 -23.14
N ALA A 112 13.36 -6.93 -24.31
CA ALA A 112 11.95 -7.33 -24.44
C ALA A 112 11.56 -8.58 -23.63
N ASP A 113 12.55 -9.42 -23.29
CA ASP A 113 12.38 -10.58 -22.42
C ASP A 113 11.92 -10.21 -21.01
N VAL A 114 12.00 -8.94 -20.60
CA VAL A 114 11.44 -8.46 -19.32
C VAL A 114 9.94 -8.70 -19.22
N THR A 115 9.23 -8.82 -20.37
CA THR A 115 7.81 -9.18 -20.43
C THR A 115 7.50 -10.60 -19.98
N THR A 116 8.53 -11.46 -19.87
CA THR A 116 8.43 -12.81 -19.30
C THR A 116 8.63 -12.85 -17.79
N ALA A 117 8.99 -11.72 -17.17
CA ALA A 117 9.03 -11.63 -15.73
C ALA A 117 7.61 -11.71 -15.17
N ASN A 118 7.44 -12.49 -14.09
CA ASN A 118 6.16 -12.61 -13.39
C ASN A 118 5.82 -11.38 -12.55
N GLU A 119 6.79 -10.47 -12.37
CA GLU A 119 6.68 -9.25 -11.57
C GLU A 119 6.09 -8.11 -12.42
N LEU A 120 5.30 -7.21 -11.83
CA LEU A 120 4.78 -6.01 -12.51
C LEU A 120 5.92 -5.00 -12.79
N LEU A 121 6.85 -4.91 -11.84
CA LEU A 121 8.10 -4.16 -11.92
C LEU A 121 9.26 -5.14 -11.90
N TYR A 122 10.13 -5.06 -12.90
CA TYR A 122 11.44 -5.69 -12.90
C TYR A 122 12.47 -4.68 -12.38
N THR A 123 13.15 -5.03 -11.29
CA THR A 123 14.16 -4.18 -10.64
C THR A 123 15.55 -4.83 -10.69
N ASP A 124 16.59 -3.99 -10.67
CA ASP A 124 18.01 -4.35 -10.51
C ASP A 124 18.77 -3.11 -10.06
N SER A 125 20.10 -3.17 -9.95
CA SER A 125 20.94 -2.01 -9.71
C SER A 125 22.24 -2.04 -10.53
N ILE A 126 22.83 -0.87 -10.77
CA ILE A 126 24.20 -0.74 -11.27
C ILE A 126 25.11 -0.56 -10.07
N ILE A 127 25.95 -1.55 -9.80
CA ILE A 127 26.91 -1.55 -8.71
C ILE A 127 28.26 -1.01 -9.20
N PHE A 128 28.77 -0.01 -8.49
CA PHE A 128 30.09 0.59 -8.67
C PHE A 128 30.99 0.21 -7.50
N ASN A 129 32.19 -0.28 -7.79
CA ASN A 129 33.20 -0.59 -6.79
C ASN A 129 34.47 0.24 -7.02
N THR A 130 34.92 0.95 -5.99
CA THR A 130 36.20 1.68 -5.96
C THR A 130 36.97 1.32 -4.68
N LEU A 131 38.00 0.48 -4.81
CA LEU A 131 38.85 -0.05 -3.74
C LEU A 131 38.08 -0.43 -2.47
N GLY A 132 36.98 -1.17 -2.62
CA GLY A 132 36.13 -1.63 -1.50
C GLY A 132 34.99 -0.69 -1.10
N ASN A 133 34.93 0.52 -1.65
CA ASN A 133 33.75 1.39 -1.55
C ASN A 133 32.73 0.98 -2.62
N ILE A 134 31.55 0.54 -2.16
CA ILE A 134 30.46 0.09 -3.01
C ILE A 134 29.37 1.15 -2.99
N GLN A 135 28.95 1.57 -4.18
CA GLN A 135 27.80 2.45 -4.39
C GLN A 135 26.92 1.83 -5.48
N ASP A 136 25.65 2.20 -5.50
CA ASP A 136 24.72 1.70 -6.48
C ASP A 136 23.74 2.77 -6.95
N VAL A 137 23.14 2.51 -8.12
CA VAL A 137 22.04 3.27 -8.70
C VAL A 137 20.95 2.28 -9.09
N ASP A 138 19.73 2.51 -8.63
CA ASP A 138 18.60 1.61 -8.85
C ASP A 138 18.09 1.68 -10.29
N LEU A 139 17.69 0.53 -10.83
CA LEU A 139 17.04 0.38 -12.13
C LEU A 139 15.64 -0.20 -11.94
N VAL A 140 14.65 0.45 -12.54
CA VAL A 140 13.24 0.03 -12.45
C VAL A 140 12.61 0.02 -13.85
N THR A 141 11.93 -1.07 -14.20
CA THR A 141 11.19 -1.19 -15.47
C THR A 141 9.91 -1.96 -15.29
N LEU A 142 8.90 -1.63 -16.09
CA LEU A 142 7.63 -2.34 -16.12
C LEU A 142 7.74 -3.63 -16.91
N ALA A 143 7.46 -4.74 -16.24
CA ALA A 143 7.52 -6.10 -16.76
C ALA A 143 6.16 -6.64 -17.24
N ARG A 144 5.03 -6.06 -16.77
CA ARG A 144 3.70 -6.30 -17.34
C ARG A 144 3.12 -5.03 -17.94
N ASP A 145 2.40 -5.20 -19.05
CA ASP A 145 1.58 -4.14 -19.64
C ASP A 145 0.41 -3.83 -18.69
N ALA A 146 0.23 -2.56 -18.34
CA ALA A 146 -0.72 -2.09 -17.32
C ALA A 146 -1.23 -0.69 -17.63
N HIS A 147 -2.37 -0.32 -17.06
CA HIS A 147 -2.90 1.05 -17.13
C HIS A 147 -2.25 1.90 -16.04
N PHE A 148 -1.52 2.96 -16.43
CA PHE A 148 -0.80 3.82 -15.48
C PHE A 148 -1.52 5.14 -15.26
N TYR A 149 -1.71 5.47 -13.98
CA TYR A 149 -2.26 6.74 -13.54
C TYR A 149 -1.16 7.51 -12.80
N TYR A 150 -0.56 8.48 -13.51
CA TYR A 150 0.46 9.36 -12.95
C TYR A 150 -0.15 10.68 -12.48
N PRO A 151 0.34 11.24 -11.37
CA PRO A 151 -0.20 12.48 -10.85
C PRO A 151 0.13 13.64 -11.80
N THR A 152 -0.89 14.41 -12.15
CA THR A 152 -0.77 15.62 -12.99
C THR A 152 -0.81 16.90 -12.15
N ASN A 153 -1.24 16.79 -10.89
CA ASN A 153 -1.42 17.89 -9.96
C ASN A 153 -0.80 17.56 -8.60
N VAL A 154 -0.59 18.58 -7.77
CA VAL A 154 -0.14 18.43 -6.38
C VAL A 154 -0.92 19.39 -5.49
N LEU A 155 -1.64 18.87 -4.50
CA LEU A 155 -2.23 19.65 -3.42
C LEU A 155 -1.13 19.96 -2.39
N ILE A 156 -0.98 21.23 -2.04
CA ILE A 156 -0.01 21.70 -1.04
C ILE A 156 -0.77 22.20 0.18
N ILE A 157 -0.49 21.60 1.34
CA ILE A 157 -1.03 22.03 2.64
C ILE A 157 0.12 22.70 3.41
N PRO A 158 0.10 24.03 3.56
CA PRO A 158 1.14 24.75 4.27
C PRO A 158 1.30 24.27 5.71
N GLN A 159 2.54 24.12 6.17
CA GLN A 159 2.85 23.79 7.56
C GLN A 159 3.54 24.97 8.27
N PRO A 160 3.34 25.12 9.60
CA PRO A 160 4.10 26.10 10.35
C PRO A 160 5.59 25.71 10.39
N ALA A 161 6.47 26.71 10.30
CA ALA A 161 7.91 26.48 10.43
C ALA A 161 8.23 25.78 11.77
N PRO A 162 9.19 24.82 11.80
CA PRO A 162 10.14 24.46 10.74
C PRO A 162 9.69 23.28 9.85
N PHE A 163 8.44 22.86 9.91
CA PHE A 163 7.97 21.69 9.16
C PHE A 163 7.80 22.01 7.67
N PRO A 164 8.19 21.10 6.75
CA PRO A 164 7.92 21.28 5.33
C PRO A 164 6.42 21.15 5.04
N ASP A 165 5.97 21.84 3.99
CA ASP A 165 4.60 21.71 3.51
C ASP A 165 4.28 20.26 3.14
N ILE A 166 3.05 19.83 3.44
CA ILE A 166 2.58 18.51 3.03
C ILE A 166 2.19 18.60 1.55
N ARG A 167 2.74 17.70 0.73
CA ARG A 167 2.50 17.62 -0.71
C ARG A 167 1.77 16.32 -1.03
N ILE A 168 0.58 16.44 -1.61
CA ILE A 168 -0.27 15.30 -1.98
C ILE A 168 -0.40 15.28 -3.51
N PRO A 169 0.39 14.46 -4.22
CA PRO A 169 0.28 14.33 -5.67
C PRO A 169 -1.01 13.60 -6.05
N TYR A 170 -1.69 14.05 -7.11
CA TYR A 170 -2.94 13.44 -7.56
C TYR A 170 -3.21 13.64 -9.06
N SER A 171 -4.11 12.83 -9.61
CA SER A 171 -4.69 12.97 -10.93
C SER A 171 -6.20 12.74 -10.87
N VAL A 172 -6.97 13.57 -11.54
CA VAL A 172 -8.42 13.38 -11.67
C VAL A 172 -8.68 12.36 -12.77
N LEU A 173 -9.48 11.34 -12.47
CA LEU A 173 -9.93 10.34 -13.44
C LEU A 173 -10.98 10.93 -14.38
N ASP A 174 -11.11 10.34 -15.57
CA ASP A 174 -12.22 10.67 -16.45
C ASP A 174 -13.57 10.32 -15.78
N CYS A 175 -14.60 11.10 -16.09
CA CYS A 175 -15.90 10.91 -15.47
C CYS A 175 -16.56 9.63 -15.98
N ASN A 176 -17.01 8.75 -15.07
CA ASN A 176 -17.52 7.41 -15.38
C ASN A 176 -16.43 6.46 -15.94
N GLU A 177 -15.20 6.64 -15.47
CA GLU A 177 -14.10 5.69 -15.71
C GLU A 177 -14.50 4.27 -15.29
N ILE A 178 -14.09 3.29 -16.10
CA ILE A 178 -14.32 1.87 -15.84
C ILE A 178 -12.97 1.16 -15.81
N TRP A 179 -12.65 0.56 -14.68
CA TRP A 179 -11.47 -0.30 -14.52
C TRP A 179 -11.83 -1.76 -14.78
N GLY A 180 -11.39 -2.27 -15.93
CA GLY A 180 -11.64 -3.63 -16.39
C GLY A 180 -10.56 -4.63 -16.00
N THR A 181 -10.73 -5.87 -16.46
CA THR A 181 -9.80 -6.98 -16.20
C THR A 181 -8.80 -7.21 -17.34
N ASP A 182 -8.75 -6.32 -18.33
CA ASP A 182 -7.86 -6.47 -19.49
C ASP A 182 -6.39 -6.35 -19.08
N LYS A 183 -6.10 -5.43 -18.14
CA LYS A 183 -4.78 -5.23 -17.54
C LYS A 183 -4.88 -4.76 -16.10
N PRO A 184 -3.84 -4.97 -15.27
CA PRO A 184 -3.77 -4.34 -13.96
C PRO A 184 -3.75 -2.81 -14.07
N HIS A 185 -4.28 -2.14 -13.06
CA HIS A 185 -4.32 -0.68 -12.95
C HIS A 185 -3.30 -0.24 -11.88
N VAL A 186 -2.38 0.64 -12.23
CA VAL A 186 -1.26 1.04 -11.36
C VAL A 186 -1.28 2.54 -11.12
N ILE A 187 -1.40 2.94 -9.86
CA ILE A 187 -1.66 4.32 -9.45
C ILE A 187 -0.46 4.89 -8.68
N TYR A 188 0.05 6.01 -9.18
CA TYR A 188 1.02 6.87 -8.52
C TYR A 188 0.32 8.15 -8.02
N GLY A 189 0.55 8.53 -6.77
CA GLY A 189 -0.26 9.56 -6.09
C GLY A 189 -1.72 9.15 -5.89
N TYR A 190 -2.62 10.11 -5.71
CA TYR A 190 -4.04 9.82 -5.55
C TYR A 190 -4.77 9.84 -6.90
N ALA A 191 -5.47 8.76 -7.24
CA ALA A 191 -6.49 8.77 -8.27
C ALA A 191 -7.76 9.42 -7.68
N VAL A 192 -8.23 10.51 -8.28
CA VAL A 192 -9.36 11.29 -7.77
C VAL A 192 -10.61 11.03 -8.59
N VAL A 193 -11.67 10.56 -7.95
CA VAL A 193 -13.02 10.53 -8.53
C VAL A 193 -13.67 11.87 -8.19
N ASP A 194 -13.92 12.70 -9.20
CA ASP A 194 -14.42 14.05 -9.01
C ASP A 194 -15.94 14.10 -8.75
N SER A 195 -16.41 15.23 -8.22
CA SER A 195 -17.79 15.42 -7.82
C SER A 195 -18.77 15.13 -8.97
N GLY A 196 -19.82 14.35 -8.70
CA GLY A 196 -20.80 13.94 -9.70
C GLY A 196 -20.34 12.81 -10.63
N CYS A 197 -19.11 12.33 -10.49
CA CYS A 197 -18.57 11.21 -11.26
C CYS A 197 -18.59 9.89 -10.46
N VAL A 198 -18.48 8.81 -11.23
CA VAL A 198 -18.50 7.43 -10.74
C VAL A 198 -17.22 6.75 -11.21
N LEU A 199 -16.56 6.00 -10.32
CA LEU A 199 -15.57 5.01 -10.73
C LEU A 199 -16.19 3.62 -10.59
N THR A 200 -16.22 2.87 -11.69
CA THR A 200 -16.70 1.48 -11.69
C THR A 200 -15.52 0.52 -11.82
N VAL A 201 -15.38 -0.40 -10.87
CA VAL A 201 -14.34 -1.44 -10.91
C VAL A 201 -15.01 -2.79 -11.14
N GLN A 202 -14.64 -3.47 -12.22
CA GLN A 202 -15.23 -4.76 -12.58
C GLN A 202 -14.66 -5.90 -11.72
N PRO A 203 -15.43 -6.98 -11.45
CA PRO A 203 -14.93 -8.14 -10.72
C PRO A 203 -13.74 -8.78 -11.45
N GLY A 204 -12.71 -9.19 -10.70
CA GLY A 204 -11.45 -9.73 -11.23
C GLY A 204 -10.40 -8.67 -11.57
N THR A 205 -10.68 -7.37 -11.37
CA THR A 205 -9.72 -6.31 -11.64
C THR A 205 -8.62 -6.27 -10.56
N GLU A 206 -7.37 -6.16 -10.99
CA GLU A 206 -6.21 -5.94 -10.13
C GLU A 206 -5.85 -4.44 -10.11
N VAL A 207 -5.84 -3.85 -8.91
CA VAL A 207 -5.51 -2.44 -8.66
C VAL A 207 -4.31 -2.38 -7.72
N HIS A 208 -3.25 -1.73 -8.19
CA HIS A 208 -1.98 -1.59 -7.50
C HIS A 208 -1.69 -0.13 -7.17
N PHE A 209 -1.35 0.13 -5.92
CA PHE A 209 -0.98 1.45 -5.44
C PHE A 209 0.51 1.50 -5.12
N HIS A 210 1.20 2.49 -5.69
CA HIS A 210 2.55 2.84 -5.27
C HIS A 210 2.59 3.35 -3.82
N SER A 211 3.78 3.37 -3.21
CA SER A 211 3.97 3.98 -1.90
C SER A 211 3.48 5.43 -1.86
N GLY A 212 2.73 5.79 -0.81
CA GLY A 212 2.14 7.11 -0.63
C GLY A 212 0.98 7.44 -1.58
N SER A 213 0.48 6.46 -2.33
CA SER A 213 -0.60 6.59 -3.32
C SER A 213 -1.92 6.03 -2.78
N GLY A 214 -3.04 6.27 -3.49
CA GLY A 214 -4.36 5.81 -3.05
C GLY A 214 -5.51 6.23 -3.97
N LEU A 215 -6.74 5.95 -3.55
CA LEU A 215 -7.96 6.39 -4.21
C LEU A 215 -8.62 7.48 -3.36
N TRP A 216 -9.04 8.58 -3.98
CA TRP A 216 -9.74 9.68 -3.31
C TRP A 216 -11.08 9.94 -4.00
N VAL A 217 -12.16 9.56 -3.33
CA VAL A 217 -13.53 9.81 -3.75
C VAL A 217 -14.00 11.12 -3.11
N THR A 218 -14.21 12.16 -3.91
CA THR A 218 -14.55 13.50 -3.39
C THR A 218 -16.03 13.61 -3.03
N SER A 219 -16.42 14.75 -2.46
CA SER A 219 -17.81 15.04 -2.11
C SER A 219 -18.72 14.96 -3.34
N GLY A 220 -19.81 14.19 -3.25
CA GLY A 220 -20.73 13.94 -4.37
C GLY A 220 -20.22 12.98 -5.45
N ALA A 221 -18.99 12.47 -5.34
CA ALA A 221 -18.48 11.37 -6.17
C ALA A 221 -18.85 10.01 -5.56
N ARG A 222 -18.73 8.93 -6.34
CA ARG A 222 -18.93 7.57 -5.84
C ARG A 222 -17.99 6.54 -6.46
N VAL A 223 -17.69 5.49 -5.71
CA VAL A 223 -17.02 4.28 -6.21
C VAL A 223 -17.97 3.08 -6.13
N GLU A 224 -18.00 2.29 -7.20
CA GLU A 224 -18.79 1.07 -7.34
C GLU A 224 -17.86 -0.08 -7.74
N MET A 225 -17.53 -0.95 -6.79
CA MET A 225 -16.74 -2.16 -7.05
C MET A 225 -17.68 -3.36 -7.10
N ASP A 226 -17.71 -4.03 -8.26
CA ASP A 226 -18.66 -5.08 -8.59
C ASP A 226 -20.14 -4.69 -8.30
N PRO A 227 -20.66 -3.67 -9.02
CA PRO A 227 -22.03 -3.18 -8.80
C PRO A 227 -23.11 -4.24 -9.06
N ASN A 228 -22.80 -5.26 -9.86
CA ASN A 228 -23.73 -6.34 -10.20
C ASN A 228 -23.60 -7.57 -9.28
N ASN A 229 -22.66 -7.55 -8.32
CA ASN A 229 -22.41 -8.66 -7.40
C ASN A 229 -22.18 -10.00 -8.13
N THR A 230 -21.41 -9.98 -9.23
CA THR A 230 -21.10 -11.19 -10.02
C THR A 230 -19.73 -11.79 -9.70
N GLY A 231 -18.93 -11.11 -8.87
CA GLY A 231 -17.65 -11.60 -8.37
C GLY A 231 -17.80 -12.63 -7.26
N HIS A 232 -16.69 -13.31 -6.98
CA HIS A 232 -16.54 -14.27 -5.89
C HIS A 232 -15.15 -14.12 -5.27
N ILE A 233 -15.07 -14.05 -3.94
CA ILE A 233 -13.85 -13.66 -3.23
C ILE A 233 -12.64 -14.56 -3.53
N GLU A 234 -12.86 -15.85 -3.79
CA GLU A 234 -11.79 -16.81 -4.11
C GLU A 234 -11.48 -16.96 -5.61
N ASN A 235 -12.47 -16.72 -6.49
CA ASN A 235 -12.34 -17.10 -7.91
C ASN A 235 -11.94 -15.92 -8.79
N ASN A 236 -12.54 -14.75 -8.53
CA ASN A 236 -12.36 -13.53 -9.31
C ASN A 236 -12.61 -12.27 -8.44
N PRO A 237 -11.92 -12.13 -7.29
CA PRO A 237 -12.05 -10.94 -6.48
C PRO A 237 -11.50 -9.71 -7.22
N ILE A 238 -11.98 -8.53 -6.84
CA ILE A 238 -11.22 -7.30 -7.07
C ILE A 238 -10.07 -7.29 -6.07
N ILE A 239 -8.83 -7.16 -6.53
CA ILE A 239 -7.65 -7.16 -5.66
C ILE A 239 -7.10 -5.73 -5.58
N ILE A 240 -7.00 -5.21 -4.36
CA ILE A 240 -6.43 -3.90 -4.08
C ILE A 240 -5.22 -4.04 -3.16
N GLN A 241 -4.03 -3.73 -3.68
CA GLN A 241 -2.77 -3.97 -2.99
C GLN A 241 -1.65 -3.02 -3.44
N GLY A 242 -0.44 -3.22 -2.91
CA GLY A 242 0.76 -2.51 -3.36
C GLY A 242 1.21 -2.93 -4.76
N ASP A 243 2.08 -2.13 -5.38
CA ASP A 243 2.73 -2.45 -6.67
C ASP A 243 3.98 -3.33 -6.55
N ARG A 244 4.43 -3.61 -5.31
CA ARG A 244 5.53 -4.52 -4.98
C ARG A 244 5.02 -5.94 -4.75
N LEU A 245 5.18 -6.79 -5.76
CA LEU A 245 4.61 -8.14 -5.81
C LEU A 245 5.65 -9.24 -5.56
N GLU A 246 6.86 -8.89 -5.14
CA GLU A 246 7.86 -9.90 -4.80
C GLU A 246 7.38 -10.71 -3.57
N PRO A 247 7.62 -12.02 -3.49
CA PRO A 247 7.06 -12.87 -2.42
C PRO A 247 7.37 -12.40 -0.99
N VAL A 248 8.51 -11.72 -0.80
CA VAL A 248 8.90 -11.15 0.49
C VAL A 248 8.01 -9.97 0.92
N TYR A 249 7.35 -9.30 -0.03
CA TYR A 249 6.42 -8.20 0.19
C TYR A 249 4.95 -8.62 0.22
N GLU A 250 4.61 -9.86 -0.15
CA GLU A 250 3.23 -10.35 -0.27
C GLU A 250 2.36 -10.04 0.95
N ASN A 251 2.94 -10.12 2.16
CA ASN A 251 2.27 -9.89 3.43
C ASN A 251 2.94 -8.80 4.28
N ILE A 252 3.60 -7.82 3.65
CA ILE A 252 4.16 -6.67 4.36
C ILE A 252 3.11 -5.55 4.46
N ALA A 253 2.65 -5.27 5.67
CA ALA A 253 1.71 -4.19 5.93
C ALA A 253 2.35 -2.81 5.69
N GLY A 254 1.58 -1.82 5.20
CA GLY A 254 2.06 -0.44 5.07
C GLY A 254 2.70 -0.07 3.73
N GLN A 255 2.54 -0.89 2.69
CA GLN A 255 3.20 -0.67 1.39
C GLN A 255 2.65 0.52 0.60
N TRP A 256 1.37 0.83 0.80
CA TRP A 256 0.66 1.89 0.10
C TRP A 256 -0.29 2.64 1.04
N GLY A 257 -0.93 3.69 0.54
CA GLY A 257 -1.67 4.65 1.33
C GLY A 257 -0.78 5.81 1.75
N GLY A 258 -1.21 7.03 1.42
CA GLY A 258 -0.52 8.26 1.77
C GLY A 258 -1.12 8.95 2.99
N VAL A 259 -1.07 10.28 2.98
CA VAL A 259 -1.57 11.16 4.06
C VAL A 259 -3.10 11.04 4.23
N LEU A 260 -3.82 10.76 3.15
CA LEU A 260 -5.28 10.59 3.18
C LEU A 260 -5.69 9.15 3.54
N GLY A 261 -4.75 8.19 3.62
CA GLY A 261 -5.04 6.76 3.73
C GLY A 261 -4.95 6.06 2.37
N GLY A 262 -5.41 4.80 2.30
CA GLY A 262 -5.52 4.01 1.08
C GLY A 262 -6.69 4.45 0.22
N ILE A 263 -7.90 3.99 0.53
CA ILE A 263 -9.14 4.44 -0.12
C ILE A 263 -9.81 5.47 0.79
N PHE A 264 -9.83 6.73 0.36
CA PHE A 264 -10.44 7.83 1.08
C PHE A 264 -11.77 8.22 0.46
N ILE A 265 -12.86 7.96 1.17
CA ILE A 265 -14.21 8.43 0.87
C ILE A 265 -14.42 9.71 1.67
N GLN A 266 -14.34 10.84 0.99
CA GLN A 266 -14.43 12.17 1.61
C GLN A 266 -15.85 12.46 2.08
N ASN A 267 -15.96 13.38 3.05
CA ASN A 267 -17.23 13.94 3.50
C ASN A 267 -18.16 14.32 2.34
N GLY A 268 -19.42 13.91 2.45
CA GLY A 268 -20.47 14.16 1.45
C GLY A 268 -20.43 13.23 0.22
N SER A 269 -19.59 12.18 0.22
CA SER A 269 -19.72 11.07 -0.72
C SER A 269 -20.67 10.01 -0.16
N HIS A 270 -21.69 9.65 -0.95
CA HIS A 270 -22.77 8.75 -0.55
C HIS A 270 -22.96 7.62 -1.58
N GLY A 271 -23.53 6.50 -1.13
CA GLY A 271 -23.88 5.38 -2.00
C GLY A 271 -22.68 4.68 -2.63
N ASN A 272 -21.52 4.72 -1.97
CA ASN A 272 -20.37 3.93 -2.39
C ASN A 272 -20.62 2.45 -2.08
N VAL A 273 -20.18 1.58 -2.98
CA VAL A 273 -20.41 0.15 -2.87
C VAL A 273 -19.12 -0.59 -3.16
N ILE A 274 -18.73 -1.49 -2.27
CA ILE A 274 -17.60 -2.40 -2.48
C ILE A 274 -18.07 -3.83 -2.26
N ARG A 275 -17.98 -4.65 -3.30
CA ARG A 275 -18.34 -6.08 -3.23
C ARG A 275 -17.25 -6.99 -3.74
N ASN A 276 -17.13 -8.17 -3.14
CA ASN A 276 -16.24 -9.25 -3.60
C ASN A 276 -14.79 -8.75 -3.81
N THR A 277 -14.30 -7.98 -2.85
CA THR A 277 -13.01 -7.27 -2.94
C THR A 277 -12.08 -7.70 -1.81
N ILE A 278 -10.81 -7.89 -2.14
CA ILE A 278 -9.71 -8.05 -1.17
C ILE A 278 -8.88 -6.77 -1.18
N ILE A 279 -8.84 -6.09 -0.04
CA ILE A 279 -8.03 -4.88 0.20
C ILE A 279 -6.96 -5.27 1.20
N LYS A 280 -5.68 -5.17 0.82
CA LYS A 280 -4.59 -5.60 1.72
C LYS A 280 -3.36 -4.71 1.72
N ASN A 281 -2.59 -4.80 2.80
CA ASN A 281 -1.23 -4.24 2.94
C ASN A 281 -1.12 -2.71 2.90
N ALA A 282 -2.21 -1.96 3.02
CA ALA A 282 -2.14 -0.50 3.16
C ALA A 282 -1.64 -0.10 4.57
N ASN A 283 -0.99 1.04 4.69
CA ASN A 283 -1.66 2.19 5.29
C ASN A 283 -2.76 2.02 6.37
N ILE A 284 -3.80 2.79 6.07
CA ILE A 284 -5.19 2.66 6.46
C ILE A 284 -5.89 2.08 5.23
N GLY A 285 -6.64 0.98 5.36
CA GLY A 285 -7.31 0.34 4.21
C GLY A 285 -8.42 1.23 3.65
N LEU A 286 -9.46 1.45 4.45
CA LEU A 286 -10.60 2.29 4.13
C LEU A 286 -10.66 3.47 5.12
N ARG A 287 -10.79 4.69 4.60
CA ARG A 287 -11.06 5.89 5.38
C ARG A 287 -12.34 6.52 4.88
N VAL A 288 -13.39 6.43 5.69
CA VAL A 288 -14.71 6.97 5.38
C VAL A 288 -14.97 8.16 6.29
N ASP A 289 -15.12 9.32 5.68
CA ASP A 289 -15.42 10.56 6.39
C ASP A 289 -16.91 10.90 6.28
N SER A 290 -17.30 11.77 7.18
CA SER A 290 -18.66 12.11 7.57
C SER A 290 -19.69 12.23 6.45
N THR A 291 -20.89 11.74 6.75
CA THR A 291 -22.12 11.96 5.98
C THR A 291 -23.16 12.64 6.85
N ASP A 292 -24.22 13.16 6.23
CA ASP A 292 -25.46 13.33 6.96
C ASP A 292 -26.02 11.94 7.33
N ALA A 293 -26.49 11.79 8.58
CA ALA A 293 -26.86 10.49 9.14
C ALA A 293 -27.92 9.73 8.30
N ALA A 294 -28.72 10.45 7.51
CA ALA A 294 -29.80 9.90 6.69
C ALA A 294 -29.30 9.10 5.46
N ASN A 295 -28.11 9.40 4.92
CA ASN A 295 -27.60 8.76 3.71
C ASN A 295 -26.38 7.89 4.03
N GLN A 296 -26.39 6.64 3.55
CA GLN A 296 -25.27 5.72 3.71
C GLN A 296 -24.04 6.20 2.94
N ASN A 297 -22.86 6.21 3.58
CA ASN A 297 -21.59 6.47 2.90
C ASN A 297 -21.18 5.27 2.06
N LEU A 298 -21.13 4.10 2.71
CA LEU A 298 -20.44 2.91 2.20
C LEU A 298 -21.20 1.64 2.57
N LEU A 299 -21.45 0.82 1.56
CA LEU A 299 -21.88 -0.57 1.68
C LEU A 299 -20.70 -1.49 1.35
N LEU A 300 -20.41 -2.42 2.25
CA LEU A 300 -19.44 -3.50 2.07
C LEU A 300 -20.18 -4.83 2.02
N GLU A 301 -19.99 -5.63 0.97
CA GLU A 301 -20.57 -6.98 0.89
C GLU A 301 -19.54 -8.01 0.41
N ASN A 302 -19.23 -9.00 1.23
CA ASN A 302 -18.24 -10.03 0.91
C ASN A 302 -16.85 -9.42 0.66
N VAL A 303 -16.34 -8.68 1.64
CA VAL A 303 -15.09 -7.90 1.51
C VAL A 303 -14.09 -8.36 2.55
N GLN A 304 -12.83 -8.50 2.14
CA GLN A 304 -11.71 -8.73 3.05
C GLN A 304 -10.84 -7.47 3.14
N VAL A 305 -10.56 -7.00 4.35
CA VAL A 305 -9.71 -5.84 4.66
C VAL A 305 -8.59 -6.34 5.58
N LEU A 306 -7.40 -6.59 5.01
CA LEU A 306 -6.39 -7.45 5.62
C LEU A 306 -5.02 -6.78 5.77
N ASN A 307 -4.35 -7.07 6.87
CA ASN A 307 -2.91 -6.83 7.04
C ASN A 307 -2.51 -5.35 6.87
N HIS A 308 -3.20 -4.44 7.58
CA HIS A 308 -2.92 -3.01 7.48
C HIS A 308 -1.99 -2.52 8.59
N SER A 309 -1.06 -1.61 8.28
CA SER A 309 -0.06 -1.17 9.26
C SER A 309 -0.66 -0.29 10.36
N ARG A 310 -1.82 0.34 10.08
CA ARG A 310 -2.54 1.18 11.04
C ARG A 310 -3.97 0.70 11.25
N VAL A 311 -4.89 1.06 10.37
CA VAL A 311 -6.33 0.83 10.57
C VAL A 311 -6.94 0.12 9.37
N GLY A 312 -7.75 -0.91 9.58
CA GLY A 312 -8.49 -1.56 8.50
C GLY A 312 -9.56 -0.63 7.94
N ILE A 313 -10.54 -0.31 8.78
CA ILE A 313 -11.66 0.59 8.48
C ILE A 313 -11.65 1.75 9.48
N TYR A 314 -11.42 2.96 8.99
CA TYR A 314 -11.54 4.19 9.74
C TYR A 314 -12.85 4.88 9.35
N GLY A 315 -13.79 4.99 10.29
CA GLY A 315 -15.02 5.77 10.13
C GLY A 315 -14.96 7.05 10.98
N GLY A 316 -14.97 8.21 10.35
CA GLY A 316 -15.08 9.51 11.03
C GLY A 316 -16.49 10.07 10.89
N TYR A 317 -17.41 9.67 11.77
CA TYR A 317 -18.85 9.98 11.69
C TYR A 317 -19.48 9.50 10.40
N ALA A 318 -19.06 8.30 10.02
CA ALA A 318 -19.50 7.64 8.81
C ALA A 318 -20.85 6.94 9.04
N ASN A 319 -21.52 6.59 7.95
CA ASN A 319 -22.62 5.63 7.91
C ASN A 319 -22.16 4.43 7.07
N ILE A 320 -21.74 3.35 7.74
CA ILE A 320 -21.15 2.15 7.10
C ILE A 320 -22.02 0.93 7.42
N GLN A 321 -22.40 0.19 6.38
CA GLN A 321 -23.00 -1.12 6.51
C GLN A 321 -22.07 -2.18 5.92
N GLY A 322 -21.90 -3.30 6.62
CA GLY A 322 -21.08 -4.42 6.19
C GLY A 322 -21.77 -5.76 6.36
N ASP A 323 -21.87 -6.53 5.29
CA ASP A 323 -22.35 -7.92 5.30
C ASP A 323 -21.25 -8.85 4.81
N ASN A 324 -20.96 -9.93 5.56
CA ASN A 324 -19.86 -10.85 5.24
C ASN A 324 -18.50 -10.13 5.11
N VAL A 325 -18.18 -9.24 6.05
CA VAL A 325 -16.92 -8.49 6.05
C VAL A 325 -15.91 -9.17 6.95
N VAL A 326 -14.70 -9.37 6.43
CA VAL A 326 -13.55 -9.86 7.21
C VAL A 326 -12.58 -8.71 7.38
N VAL A 327 -12.29 -8.32 8.62
CA VAL A 327 -11.24 -7.36 8.94
C VAL A 327 -10.15 -8.07 9.74
N GLY A 328 -9.00 -8.23 9.10
CA GLY A 328 -7.90 -9.07 9.56
C GLY A 328 -6.64 -8.26 9.88
N ASP A 329 -6.00 -8.54 11.00
CA ASP A 329 -4.61 -8.17 11.30
C ASP A 329 -4.24 -6.70 10.99
N CYS A 330 -4.68 -5.79 11.84
CA CYS A 330 -4.38 -4.36 11.72
C CYS A 330 -3.51 -3.87 12.88
N GLY A 331 -2.47 -3.08 12.61
CA GLY A 331 -1.48 -2.65 13.60
C GLY A 331 -2.02 -1.78 14.75
N ILE A 332 -3.15 -1.11 14.54
CA ILE A 332 -3.85 -0.31 15.56
C ILE A 332 -5.28 -0.85 15.74
N TYR A 333 -6.21 -0.54 14.83
CA TYR A 333 -7.60 -0.99 14.92
C TYR A 333 -8.00 -1.74 13.65
N GLY A 334 -8.76 -2.83 13.77
CA GLY A 334 -9.53 -3.34 12.65
C GLY A 334 -10.61 -2.34 12.24
N LEU A 335 -11.43 -1.91 13.20
CA LEU A 335 -12.41 -0.84 13.06
C LEU A 335 -12.15 0.27 14.08
N TYR A 336 -11.89 1.48 13.58
CA TYR A 336 -11.91 2.69 14.38
C TYR A 336 -13.12 3.54 13.98
N ALA A 337 -14.06 3.72 14.90
CA ALA A 337 -15.28 4.48 14.68
C ALA A 337 -15.31 5.71 15.60
N LEU A 338 -15.32 6.91 15.03
CA LEU A 338 -15.43 8.17 15.74
C LEU A 338 -16.78 8.83 15.43
N GLY A 339 -17.78 8.52 16.25
CA GLY A 339 -19.18 8.86 16.03
C GLY A 339 -19.78 8.25 14.75
N GLY A 340 -21.07 8.47 14.50
CA GLY A 340 -21.76 8.00 13.28
C GLY A 340 -22.62 6.75 13.47
N ASN A 341 -22.86 6.03 12.37
CA ASN A 341 -23.75 4.87 12.28
C ASN A 341 -23.00 3.68 11.66
N TYR A 342 -23.06 2.51 12.32
CA TYR A 342 -22.36 1.31 11.88
C TYR A 342 -23.28 0.09 12.03
N GLN A 343 -23.32 -0.74 11.01
CA GLN A 343 -23.99 -2.04 11.08
C GLN A 343 -23.11 -3.10 10.42
N PHE A 344 -22.85 -4.19 11.14
CA PHE A 344 -22.13 -5.34 10.62
C PHE A 344 -22.89 -6.63 10.90
N ARG A 345 -23.21 -7.38 9.84
CA ARG A 345 -23.88 -8.68 9.95
C ARG A 345 -22.96 -9.77 9.40
N HIS A 346 -22.91 -10.91 10.07
CA HIS A 346 -22.05 -12.03 9.65
C HIS A 346 -20.62 -11.56 9.36
N SER A 347 -20.03 -10.76 10.23
CA SER A 347 -18.71 -10.18 10.00
C SER A 347 -17.68 -10.74 10.99
N THR A 348 -16.43 -10.82 10.56
CA THR A 348 -15.32 -11.36 11.37
C THR A 348 -14.25 -10.29 11.51
N PHE A 349 -14.08 -9.76 12.71
CA PHE A 349 -12.98 -8.89 13.10
C PHE A 349 -11.96 -9.73 13.87
N ALA A 350 -10.90 -10.15 13.19
CA ALA A 350 -9.88 -11.04 13.71
C ALA A 350 -8.51 -10.34 13.70
N ASN A 351 -7.84 -10.23 14.84
CA ASN A 351 -6.56 -9.52 14.90
C ASN A 351 -5.50 -10.26 15.72
N TYR A 352 -4.62 -10.94 15.00
CA TYR A 352 -3.51 -11.73 15.48
C TYR A 352 -2.15 -11.11 15.13
N THR A 353 -2.14 -9.85 14.69
CA THR A 353 -0.91 -9.12 14.35
C THR A 353 0.15 -9.26 15.45
N LEU A 354 1.33 -9.70 15.03
CA LEU A 354 2.51 -9.81 15.88
C LEU A 354 3.19 -8.43 15.98
N GLY A 355 3.77 -8.08 17.14
CA GLY A 355 4.58 -6.86 17.27
C GLY A 355 4.03 -5.74 18.15
N GLY A 356 3.24 -6.07 19.19
CA GLY A 356 3.00 -5.13 20.30
C GLY A 356 1.83 -4.16 20.13
N ARG A 357 0.84 -4.48 19.29
CA ARG A 357 -0.45 -3.75 19.22
C ARG A 357 -1.01 -3.56 20.63
N SER A 358 -1.31 -2.31 21.00
CA SER A 358 -1.80 -1.93 22.35
C SER A 358 -3.31 -1.66 22.40
N THR A 359 -3.97 -1.64 21.26
CA THR A 359 -5.39 -1.27 21.08
C THR A 359 -6.25 -2.51 20.78
N PRO A 360 -7.55 -2.51 21.12
CA PRO A 360 -8.50 -3.55 20.69
C PRO A 360 -8.68 -3.55 19.16
N THR A 361 -9.25 -4.60 18.57
CA THR A 361 -9.53 -4.62 17.12
C THR A 361 -10.69 -3.69 16.76
N ILE A 362 -11.71 -3.56 17.63
CA ILE A 362 -12.78 -2.57 17.49
C ILE A 362 -12.64 -1.49 18.57
N GLY A 363 -12.60 -0.22 18.14
CA GLY A 363 -12.67 0.94 19.02
C GLY A 363 -13.80 1.88 18.62
N LEU A 364 -14.77 2.10 19.50
CA LEU A 364 -15.85 3.07 19.31
C LEU A 364 -15.60 4.30 20.17
N PHE A 365 -15.63 5.49 19.58
CA PHE A 365 -15.34 6.75 20.26
C PHE A 365 -16.47 7.74 20.00
N ASN A 366 -17.04 8.31 21.05
CA ASN A 366 -18.03 9.39 20.91
C ASN A 366 -17.43 10.78 21.16
N TYR A 367 -16.10 10.90 21.18
CA TYR A 367 -15.41 12.17 21.30
C TYR A 367 -14.05 12.15 20.61
N PHE A 368 -13.56 13.33 20.27
CA PHE A 368 -12.16 13.53 19.89
C PHE A 368 -11.55 14.68 20.70
N GLU A 369 -10.24 14.67 20.81
CA GLU A 369 -9.49 15.57 21.67
C GLU A 369 -8.50 16.40 20.83
N PRO A 370 -8.93 17.55 20.26
CA PRO A 370 -8.06 18.38 19.42
C PRO A 370 -6.86 18.96 20.18
N THR A 371 -7.01 19.15 21.50
CA THR A 371 -5.94 19.57 22.41
C THR A 371 -6.07 18.81 23.72
N PRO A 372 -4.97 18.42 24.38
CA PRO A 372 -5.01 17.69 25.64
C PRO A 372 -5.94 18.32 26.68
N GLY A 373 -6.83 17.53 27.25
CA GLY A 373 -7.87 17.90 28.21
C GLY A 373 -9.15 18.50 27.62
N THR A 374 -9.21 18.79 26.31
CA THR A 374 -10.40 19.37 25.66
C THR A 374 -11.07 18.33 24.78
N ARG A 375 -12.17 17.73 25.26
CA ARG A 375 -12.94 16.75 24.49
C ARG A 375 -14.11 17.41 23.79
N ILE A 376 -14.27 17.10 22.50
CA ILE A 376 -15.42 17.50 21.69
C ILE A 376 -16.24 16.25 21.41
N VAL A 377 -17.50 16.26 21.84
CA VAL A 377 -18.45 15.17 21.62
C VAL A 377 -18.80 15.04 20.14
N ARG A 378 -18.86 13.80 19.69
CA ARG A 378 -19.28 13.37 18.37
C ARG A 378 -19.97 12.01 18.50
N GLU A 379 -21.30 12.03 18.61
CA GLU A 379 -22.09 10.88 19.05
C GLU A 379 -21.95 9.66 18.13
N VAL A 380 -21.89 8.47 18.73
CA VAL A 380 -22.15 7.21 18.03
C VAL A 380 -23.65 6.96 18.15
N GLU A 381 -24.37 7.21 17.06
CA GLU A 381 -25.82 7.15 17.00
C GLU A 381 -26.31 5.70 17.11
N SER A 382 -25.62 4.79 16.42
CA SER A 382 -25.84 3.34 16.46
C SER A 382 -24.60 2.59 15.96
N ALA A 383 -24.23 1.52 16.66
CA ALA A 383 -23.22 0.56 16.21
C ALA A 383 -23.71 -0.86 16.52
N THR A 384 -24.27 -1.55 15.52
CA THR A 384 -24.82 -2.91 15.69
C THR A 384 -23.96 -3.97 15.03
N PHE A 385 -23.73 -5.06 15.75
CA PHE A 385 -23.01 -6.22 15.27
C PHE A 385 -23.87 -7.45 15.52
N GLU A 386 -24.22 -8.16 14.46
CA GLU A 386 -25.16 -9.28 14.51
C GLU A 386 -24.50 -10.51 13.88
N ASN A 387 -24.66 -11.70 14.49
CA ASN A 387 -24.04 -12.94 14.03
C ASN A 387 -22.52 -12.82 13.73
N SER A 388 -21.79 -12.03 14.52
CA SER A 388 -20.43 -11.61 14.18
C SER A 388 -19.38 -12.13 15.17
N ILE A 389 -18.13 -12.21 14.72
CA ILE A 389 -16.98 -12.63 15.54
C ILE A 389 -16.04 -11.45 15.73
N VAL A 390 -15.64 -11.18 16.97
CA VAL A 390 -14.65 -10.16 17.35
C VAL A 390 -13.61 -10.82 18.25
N TYR A 391 -12.48 -11.21 17.67
CA TYR A 391 -11.47 -11.99 18.37
C TYR A 391 -10.04 -11.63 17.94
N GLY A 392 -9.06 -12.13 18.67
CA GLY A 392 -7.66 -11.85 18.40
C GLY A 392 -6.75 -12.29 19.53
N ASN A 393 -5.48 -11.94 19.40
CA ASN A 393 -4.43 -12.35 20.33
C ASN A 393 -4.37 -11.51 21.62
N ARG A 394 -5.10 -10.39 21.73
CA ARG A 394 -5.16 -9.59 22.97
C ARG A 394 -6.24 -10.10 23.90
N LEU A 395 -6.09 -9.80 25.19
CA LEU A 395 -7.13 -10.10 26.19
C LEU A 395 -8.44 -9.33 25.98
N VAL A 396 -8.38 -8.21 25.25
CA VAL A 396 -9.51 -7.30 25.01
C VAL A 396 -9.46 -6.86 23.55
N GLU A 397 -10.50 -7.20 22.79
CA GLU A 397 -10.61 -6.91 21.35
C GLU A 397 -11.73 -5.93 21.01
N PHE A 398 -12.51 -5.51 21.99
CA PHE A 398 -13.47 -4.41 21.86
C PHE A 398 -13.26 -3.41 23.00
N GLY A 399 -13.29 -2.13 22.67
CA GLY A 399 -13.22 -1.05 23.66
C GLY A 399 -13.96 0.20 23.19
N VAL A 400 -14.26 1.06 24.16
CA VAL A 400 -14.97 2.32 23.91
C VAL A 400 -14.21 3.49 24.53
N GLY A 401 -14.19 4.62 23.84
CA GLY A 401 -13.83 5.92 24.39
C GLY A 401 -15.09 6.75 24.59
N LEU A 402 -15.55 6.80 25.84
CA LEU A 402 -16.79 7.47 26.23
C LEU A 402 -16.52 8.85 26.85
N GLU A 403 -17.23 9.85 26.33
CA GLU A 403 -17.47 11.13 26.95
C GLU A 403 -18.95 11.20 27.37
N THR A 404 -19.19 11.28 28.68
CA THR A 404 -20.51 11.12 29.30
C THR A 404 -21.55 12.18 28.93
N SER A 405 -21.10 13.28 28.29
CA SER A 405 -21.97 14.36 27.82
C SER A 405 -22.60 14.11 26.45
N GLY A 406 -22.29 12.99 25.78
CA GLY A 406 -22.93 12.56 24.54
C GLY A 406 -23.22 11.07 24.49
N ASN A 407 -23.97 10.66 23.48
CA ASN A 407 -24.37 9.27 23.31
C ASN A 407 -23.26 8.40 22.68
N LEU A 408 -23.19 7.14 23.12
CA LEU A 408 -22.41 6.08 22.50
C LEU A 408 -23.26 4.81 22.50
N ASN A 409 -24.09 4.64 21.48
CA ASN A 409 -25.03 3.53 21.39
C ASN A 409 -24.41 2.38 20.60
N PHE A 410 -24.36 1.19 21.18
CA PHE A 410 -23.92 -0.02 20.49
C PHE A 410 -24.67 -1.26 20.98
N LEU A 411 -24.71 -2.29 20.13
CA LEU A 411 -25.30 -3.59 20.45
C LEU A 411 -24.50 -4.70 19.73
N PHE A 412 -24.16 -5.73 20.47
CA PHE A 412 -23.75 -7.02 19.93
C PHE A 412 -24.88 -8.02 20.16
N SER A 413 -25.38 -8.64 19.09
CA SER A 413 -26.40 -9.70 19.14
C SER A 413 -25.83 -10.97 18.52
N ASP A 414 -25.93 -12.10 19.23
CA ASP A 414 -25.52 -13.41 18.73
C ASP A 414 -24.06 -13.41 18.26
N CYS A 415 -23.17 -12.84 19.07
CA CYS A 415 -21.78 -12.62 18.68
C CYS A 415 -20.79 -13.45 19.50
N PHE A 416 -19.64 -13.71 18.92
CA PHE A 416 -18.48 -14.33 19.57
C PHE A 416 -17.45 -13.24 19.86
N LEU A 417 -17.16 -12.93 21.14
CA LEU A 417 -16.29 -11.80 21.47
C LEU A 417 -15.21 -12.10 22.50
N ARG A 418 -14.04 -11.48 22.32
CA ARG A 418 -13.01 -11.37 23.37
C ARG A 418 -13.04 -10.00 24.03
N ILE A 419 -13.55 -9.93 25.26
CA ILE A 419 -13.71 -8.67 26.01
C ILE A 419 -13.32 -8.82 27.48
N SER A 420 -12.83 -7.72 28.05
CA SER A 420 -12.46 -7.66 29.48
C SER A 420 -13.65 -7.99 30.38
N GLU A 421 -13.38 -8.60 31.53
CA GLU A 421 -14.39 -8.73 32.60
C GLU A 421 -14.77 -7.37 33.19
N ASN A 422 -13.79 -6.46 33.27
CA ASN A 422 -13.95 -5.10 33.74
C ASN A 422 -13.28 -4.18 32.71
N PRO A 423 -14.02 -3.54 31.78
CA PRO A 423 -13.44 -2.51 30.94
C PRO A 423 -12.92 -1.36 31.81
N ASP A 424 -11.76 -0.82 31.44
CA ASP A 424 -11.19 0.34 32.14
C ASP A 424 -12.23 1.48 32.19
N ASP A 425 -12.30 2.18 33.33
CA ASP A 425 -13.24 3.28 33.60
C ASP A 425 -14.75 2.92 33.68
N GLY A 426 -15.13 1.63 33.62
CA GLY A 426 -16.52 1.21 33.81
C GLY A 426 -17.46 1.66 32.68
N ALA A 427 -16.93 1.79 31.47
CA ALA A 427 -17.65 2.37 30.33
C ALA A 427 -18.84 1.53 29.82
N PHE A 428 -18.86 0.23 30.12
CA PHE A 428 -20.00 -0.67 29.87
C PHE A 428 -19.94 -1.88 30.82
N ASP A 429 -21.07 -2.56 31.01
CA ASP A 429 -21.13 -3.87 31.69
C ASP A 429 -21.25 -4.96 30.63
N ARG A 430 -20.30 -5.90 30.60
CA ARG A 430 -20.30 -7.02 29.64
C ARG A 430 -21.46 -7.99 29.84
N ASN A 431 -22.15 -7.94 30.98
CA ASN A 431 -23.30 -8.77 31.30
C ASN A 431 -24.63 -8.05 31.05
N ASP A 432 -24.59 -6.80 30.54
CA ASP A 432 -25.80 -6.06 30.20
C ASP A 432 -26.40 -6.63 28.89
N PRO A 433 -27.57 -7.27 28.93
CA PRO A 433 -28.21 -7.84 27.75
C PRO A 433 -28.69 -6.78 26.76
N SER A 434 -28.76 -5.50 27.14
CA SER A 434 -29.05 -4.41 26.20
C SER A 434 -27.85 -4.00 25.35
N LEU A 435 -26.65 -4.43 25.74
CA LEU A 435 -25.38 -4.17 25.02
C LEU A 435 -24.82 -5.45 24.39
N PHE A 436 -25.01 -6.60 25.03
CA PHE A 436 -24.53 -7.92 24.61
C PHE A 436 -25.66 -8.94 24.73
N ASP A 437 -26.47 -9.08 23.68
CA ASP A 437 -27.56 -10.05 23.60
C ASP A 437 -27.05 -11.37 23.01
N ASN A 438 -27.37 -12.49 23.68
CA ASN A 438 -26.98 -13.85 23.29
C ASN A 438 -25.50 -14.03 22.85
N CYS A 439 -24.57 -13.28 23.46
CA CYS A 439 -23.15 -13.33 23.09
C CYS A 439 -22.38 -14.42 23.84
N VAL A 440 -21.48 -15.11 23.14
CA VAL A 440 -20.51 -16.01 23.74
C VAL A 440 -19.18 -15.27 23.91
N LEU A 441 -18.71 -15.21 25.16
CA LEU A 441 -17.56 -14.38 25.53
C LEU A 441 -16.33 -15.23 25.87
N ASN A 442 -15.16 -14.78 25.41
CA ASN A 442 -13.84 -15.28 25.80
C ASN A 442 -13.60 -16.77 25.53
N VAL A 443 -14.30 -17.34 24.54
CA VAL A 443 -14.04 -18.68 23.99
C VAL A 443 -13.31 -18.50 22.66
N ASP A 444 -12.32 -19.34 22.37
CA ASP A 444 -11.59 -19.28 21.10
C ASP A 444 -12.54 -19.70 19.95
N PRO A 445 -12.66 -18.89 18.87
CA PRO A 445 -13.45 -19.29 17.70
C PRO A 445 -12.82 -20.41 16.88
N GLU A 446 -11.56 -20.81 17.14
CA GLU A 446 -10.85 -21.89 16.43
C GLU A 446 -10.82 -21.66 14.92
N PHE A 447 -10.12 -20.61 14.49
CA PHE A 447 -9.91 -20.32 13.06
C PHE A 447 -8.93 -21.31 12.42
N ILE A 448 -9.12 -21.59 11.12
CA ILE A 448 -8.32 -22.57 10.34
C ILE A 448 -6.83 -22.21 10.34
N ASP A 449 -6.47 -20.97 9.96
CA ASP A 449 -5.07 -20.54 9.89
C ASP A 449 -4.92 -19.01 9.98
N VAL A 450 -4.83 -18.53 11.20
CA VAL A 450 -4.65 -17.09 11.49
C VAL A 450 -3.32 -16.53 10.97
N GLN A 451 -2.28 -17.35 10.78
CA GLN A 451 -0.98 -16.88 10.31
C GLN A 451 -0.98 -16.54 8.81
N ASN A 452 -1.90 -17.13 8.06
CA ASN A 452 -2.12 -16.88 6.64
C ASN A 452 -3.41 -16.09 6.37
N PHE A 453 -3.94 -15.39 7.37
CA PHE A 453 -5.18 -14.60 7.30
C PHE A 453 -6.42 -15.41 6.90
N ASN A 454 -6.42 -16.73 7.15
CA ASN A 454 -7.58 -17.58 6.94
C ASN A 454 -8.40 -17.67 8.23
N TYR A 455 -9.45 -16.86 8.27
CA TYR A 455 -10.39 -16.78 9.40
C TYR A 455 -11.67 -17.59 9.17
N GLY A 456 -11.65 -18.60 8.30
CA GLY A 456 -12.68 -19.63 8.29
C GLY A 456 -12.66 -20.44 9.58
N LEU A 457 -13.78 -21.03 9.96
CA LEU A 457 -13.93 -21.79 11.20
C LEU A 457 -13.42 -23.23 11.04
N ASP A 458 -12.69 -23.76 12.01
CA ASP A 458 -12.31 -25.17 12.08
C ASP A 458 -13.50 -26.08 12.46
N SER A 459 -13.37 -27.39 12.24
CA SER A 459 -14.36 -28.42 12.59
C SER A 459 -14.70 -28.50 14.06
N ILE A 460 -13.79 -28.05 14.92
CA ILE A 460 -13.97 -28.05 16.37
C ILE A 460 -14.53 -26.73 16.91
N SER A 461 -14.74 -25.75 16.03
CA SER A 461 -15.20 -24.43 16.42
C SER A 461 -16.55 -24.50 17.12
N THR A 462 -16.66 -23.77 18.23
CA THR A 462 -17.94 -23.58 18.93
C THR A 462 -18.79 -22.46 18.34
N ALA A 463 -18.30 -21.79 17.29
CA ALA A 463 -19.04 -20.76 16.56
C ALA A 463 -19.93 -21.33 15.44
N LEU A 464 -19.93 -22.66 15.27
CA LEU A 464 -20.73 -23.38 14.28
C LEU A 464 -22.21 -23.47 14.69
N ASP A 465 -23.13 -23.29 13.74
CA ASP A 465 -24.58 -23.52 13.86
C ASP A 465 -25.30 -22.75 15.00
N ILE A 466 -24.71 -21.67 15.55
CA ILE A 466 -25.27 -20.93 16.70
C ILE A 466 -25.75 -19.50 16.38
N GLY A 467 -25.69 -19.06 15.12
CA GLY A 467 -26.18 -17.74 14.74
C GLY A 467 -27.71 -17.61 14.73
N ASP A 468 -28.21 -16.37 14.82
CA ASP A 468 -29.63 -16.09 14.63
C ASP A 468 -30.04 -16.31 13.16
N VAL A 469 -30.99 -17.22 12.97
CA VAL A 469 -31.60 -17.52 11.68
C VAL A 469 -32.26 -16.29 11.05
N ASN A 470 -32.83 -15.36 11.83
CA ASN A 470 -33.48 -14.17 11.28
C ASN A 470 -32.49 -13.20 10.63
N VAL A 471 -31.30 -13.06 11.22
CA VAL A 471 -30.19 -12.29 10.63
C VAL A 471 -29.69 -13.02 9.37
N ALA A 472 -29.57 -14.35 9.41
CA ALA A 472 -29.18 -15.14 8.24
C ALA A 472 -30.21 -15.06 7.10
N GLN A 473 -31.51 -14.86 7.36
CA GLN A 473 -32.48 -14.61 6.28
C GLN A 473 -32.25 -13.26 5.58
N GLN A 474 -31.64 -12.29 6.24
CA GLN A 474 -31.27 -11.00 5.65
C GLN A 474 -29.96 -11.09 4.85
N VAL A 475 -29.04 -11.96 5.27
CA VAL A 475 -27.76 -12.25 4.60
C VAL A 475 -27.66 -13.77 4.34
N PRO A 476 -28.36 -14.30 3.32
CA PRO A 476 -28.62 -15.74 3.17
C PRO A 476 -27.43 -16.57 2.71
N THR A 477 -26.35 -15.92 2.28
CA THR A 477 -25.12 -16.57 1.86
C THR A 477 -23.92 -15.98 2.58
N ASP A 478 -22.85 -16.76 2.72
CA ASP A 478 -21.58 -16.31 3.27
C ASP A 478 -20.69 -15.59 2.25
N ILE A 479 -19.47 -15.24 2.67
CA ILE A 479 -18.46 -14.59 1.82
C ILE A 479 -18.05 -15.46 0.61
N LEU A 480 -18.20 -16.79 0.72
CA LEU A 480 -17.96 -17.80 -0.32
C LEU A 480 -19.24 -18.17 -1.08
N LYS A 481 -20.32 -17.41 -0.91
CA LYS A 481 -21.65 -17.65 -1.51
C LYS A 481 -22.29 -18.99 -1.13
N VAL A 482 -21.85 -19.63 -0.04
CA VAL A 482 -22.46 -20.80 0.58
C VAL A 482 -23.72 -20.38 1.33
N SER A 483 -24.81 -21.14 1.22
CA SER A 483 -26.04 -20.82 1.95
C SER A 483 -25.92 -21.10 3.44
N ARG A 484 -26.41 -20.17 4.27
CA ARG A 484 -26.40 -20.23 5.74
C ARG A 484 -27.80 -20.12 6.39
N THR A 485 -28.85 -20.43 5.63
CA THR A 485 -30.24 -20.03 5.99
C THR A 485 -30.92 -20.86 7.08
N SER A 486 -30.35 -21.99 7.50
CA SER A 486 -31.04 -22.94 8.41
C SER A 486 -30.34 -23.15 9.75
N SER A 487 -29.01 -23.20 9.75
CA SER A 487 -28.16 -23.28 10.94
C SER A 487 -26.93 -22.44 10.63
N PRO A 488 -27.02 -21.10 10.76
CA PRO A 488 -25.93 -20.23 10.37
C PRO A 488 -24.77 -20.31 11.36
N ASP A 489 -23.55 -20.35 10.83
CA ASP A 489 -22.35 -20.09 11.62
C ASP A 489 -22.21 -18.60 11.95
N LEU A 490 -21.51 -18.29 13.04
CA LEU A 490 -21.11 -16.91 13.32
C LEU A 490 -19.97 -16.46 12.40
N GLY A 491 -19.98 -15.17 12.06
CA GLY A 491 -18.95 -14.54 11.25
C GLY A 491 -19.17 -14.69 9.74
N ALA A 492 -18.12 -14.35 8.99
CA ALA A 492 -18.20 -14.15 7.54
C ALA A 492 -18.20 -15.44 6.71
N TYR A 493 -17.79 -16.57 7.30
CA TYR A 493 -17.69 -17.87 6.64
C TYR A 493 -18.74 -18.83 7.17
N GLU A 494 -19.30 -19.64 6.28
CA GLU A 494 -20.07 -20.81 6.64
C GLU A 494 -19.23 -22.06 6.39
N ARG A 495 -19.15 -22.95 7.37
CA ARG A 495 -18.47 -24.22 7.24
C ARG A 495 -19.41 -25.26 6.62
N GLN A 496 -18.86 -26.09 5.73
CA GLN A 496 -19.54 -27.27 5.16
C GLN A 496 -18.98 -28.58 5.68
#